data_AF-A0A3D0RH14-F1
#
_entry.id   AF-A0A3D0RH14-F1
#
_cell.length_a   1.000
_cell.length_b   1.000
_cell.length_c   1.000
_cell.angle_alpha   90.00
_cell.angle_beta   90.00
_cell.angle_gamma   90.00
#
_symmetry.space_group_name_H-M   'P 1'
#
loop_
_entity.id
_entity.type
_entity.pdbx_description
1 polymer ?
#
loop_
_entity_poly.entity_id
_entity_poly.type
_entity_poly.pdbx_seq_one_letter_code
_entity_poly.pdbx_strand_id
1 'polypeptide(L)'
;WVPVKSVTPKEYTSSTYFYIDALILAKTAKLFGKMTDFERYSTLAEKIKSAINKKYLDYETGIYGSGLQTELSVALHWNLVPEELRSKVADNLARRVEQDNKHIDVGLLGTKTILNALSENGYAQLAYEVASQETFPSWGWWIVNGATTFYENWPLDAGSDISLNHIMFGEVNAWYYKALGGIFPDEDQPGFKNTVLKPNFVKGLTHFEASHESPYGNIISSWRRKGKTIEYEVTVPANSTATLYLNGKSIRENNKPLEKNPLIELNKSDPGMHILRLKAGSYSFSIK
;
A
#
# COMPACT_ATOMS: atom_id res chain seq x y z
N TRP A 1 5.20 -11.04 16.58
CA TRP A 1 4.59 -10.52 17.81
C TRP A 1 3.08 -10.55 17.63
N VAL A 2 2.38 -11.24 18.52
CA VAL A 2 0.90 -11.25 18.64
C VAL A 2 0.13 -11.48 17.32
N PRO A 3 0.44 -12.57 16.56
CA PRO A 3 -0.47 -13.01 15.50
C PRO A 3 -1.73 -13.63 16.10
N VAL A 4 -2.81 -13.74 15.31
CA VAL A 4 -4.05 -14.37 15.77
C VAL A 4 -3.85 -15.87 15.99
N LYS A 5 -3.50 -16.61 14.93
CA LYS A 5 -3.19 -18.05 14.99
C LYS A 5 -1.89 -18.40 14.28
N SER A 6 -1.55 -17.69 13.20
CA SER A 6 -0.41 -18.02 12.35
C SER A 6 0.95 -17.71 13.00
N VAL A 7 1.94 -18.58 12.79
CA VAL A 7 3.31 -18.37 13.28
C VAL A 7 4.28 -18.36 12.11
N THR A 8 4.70 -17.16 11.70
CA THR A 8 5.75 -16.98 10.70
C THR A 8 7.14 -17.13 11.32
N PRO A 9 8.10 -17.79 10.64
CA PRO A 9 9.47 -17.89 11.13
C PRO A 9 10.07 -16.52 11.44
N LYS A 10 10.55 -16.33 12.68
CA LYS A 10 11.21 -15.07 13.09
C LYS A 10 12.38 -14.73 12.18
N GLU A 11 13.14 -15.75 11.77
CA GLU A 11 14.25 -15.62 10.83
C GLU A 11 13.80 -14.97 9.52
N TYR A 12 12.67 -15.39 8.94
CA TYR A 12 12.14 -14.81 7.70
C TYR A 12 11.89 -13.30 7.84
N THR A 13 11.18 -12.90 8.89
CA THR A 13 10.89 -11.48 9.13
C THR A 13 12.16 -10.69 9.46
N SER A 14 13.05 -11.22 10.29
CA SER A 14 14.30 -10.54 10.67
C SER A 14 15.24 -10.37 9.47
N SER A 15 15.39 -11.39 8.63
CA SER A 15 16.17 -11.30 7.41
C SER A 15 15.57 -10.30 6.42
N THR A 16 14.24 -10.22 6.33
CA THR A 16 13.57 -9.22 5.50
C THR A 16 13.86 -7.80 5.98
N TYR A 17 13.79 -7.54 7.29
CA TYR A 17 14.16 -6.21 7.81
C TYR A 17 15.66 -5.93 7.66
N PHE A 18 16.53 -6.93 7.78
CA PHE A 18 17.96 -6.75 7.46
C PHE A 18 18.19 -6.35 5.99
N TYR A 19 17.44 -6.94 5.05
CA TYR A 19 17.43 -6.50 3.66
C TYR A 19 16.98 -5.05 3.50
N ILE A 20 15.88 -4.67 4.16
CA ILE A 20 15.35 -3.30 4.11
C ILE A 20 16.34 -2.29 4.71
N ASP A 21 16.98 -2.60 5.83
CA ASP A 21 18.00 -1.75 6.44
C ASP A 21 19.20 -1.55 5.49
N ALA A 22 19.66 -2.62 4.83
CA ALA A 22 20.73 -2.53 3.83
C ALA A 22 20.33 -1.66 2.62
N LEU A 23 19.09 -1.77 2.14
CA LEU A 23 18.57 -0.93 1.07
C LEU A 23 18.47 0.54 1.47
N ILE A 24 17.93 0.83 2.65
CA ILE A 24 17.82 2.19 3.17
C ILE A 24 19.22 2.79 3.25
N LEU A 25 20.18 2.07 3.84
CA LEU A 25 21.56 2.57 3.96
C LEU A 25 22.24 2.77 2.60
N ALA A 26 22.01 1.89 1.63
CA ALA A 26 22.50 2.08 0.26
C ALA A 26 21.93 3.37 -0.37
N LYS A 27 20.61 3.57 -0.28
CA LYS A 27 19.94 4.78 -0.80
C LYS A 27 20.45 6.04 -0.11
N THR A 28 20.61 6.01 1.21
CA THR A 28 21.18 7.11 1.99
C THR A 28 22.63 7.40 1.60
N ALA A 29 23.46 6.37 1.43
CA ALA A 29 24.84 6.53 0.99
C ALA A 29 24.93 7.21 -0.39
N LYS A 30 24.08 6.82 -1.33
CA LYS A 30 23.98 7.45 -2.65
C LYS A 30 23.60 8.93 -2.53
N LEU A 31 22.63 9.26 -1.68
CA LEU A 31 22.19 10.65 -1.44
C LEU A 31 23.34 11.55 -0.95
N PHE A 32 24.24 11.02 -0.13
CA PHE A 32 25.39 11.73 0.41
C PHE A 32 26.68 11.58 -0.42
N GLY A 33 26.59 11.04 -1.65
CA GLY A 33 27.75 10.84 -2.54
C GLY A 33 28.77 9.79 -2.07
N LYS A 34 28.38 8.88 -1.15
CA LYS A 34 29.22 7.81 -0.61
C LYS A 34 29.12 6.56 -1.49
N MET A 35 29.70 6.63 -2.69
CA MET A 35 29.50 5.60 -3.73
C MET A 35 30.02 4.21 -3.35
N THR A 36 31.14 4.11 -2.63
CA THR A 36 31.67 2.83 -2.14
C THR A 36 30.69 2.14 -1.18
N ASP A 37 30.05 2.90 -0.27
CA ASP A 37 29.06 2.36 0.64
C ASP A 37 27.77 2.00 -0.11
N PHE A 38 27.34 2.83 -1.08
CA PHE A 38 26.20 2.51 -1.94
C PHE A 38 26.39 1.15 -2.65
N GLU A 39 27.53 0.92 -3.29
CA GLU A 39 27.83 -0.35 -3.97
C GLU A 39 27.87 -1.53 -2.99
N ARG A 40 28.54 -1.34 -1.84
CA ARG A 40 28.65 -2.36 -0.78
C ARG A 40 27.27 -2.78 -0.26
N TYR A 41 26.43 -1.83 0.12
CA TYR A 41 25.14 -2.13 0.73
C TYR A 41 24.10 -2.57 -0.30
N SER A 42 24.17 -2.09 -1.54
CA SER A 42 23.36 -2.63 -2.65
C SER A 42 23.70 -4.10 -2.89
N THR A 43 24.99 -4.44 -2.94
CA THR A 43 25.44 -5.84 -3.09
C THR A 43 24.99 -6.70 -1.91
N LEU A 44 25.05 -6.18 -0.69
CA LEU A 44 24.56 -6.88 0.50
C LEU A 44 23.05 -7.13 0.41
N ALA A 45 22.26 -6.12 0.06
CA ALA A 45 20.82 -6.25 -0.08
C ALA A 45 20.44 -7.34 -1.11
N GLU A 46 21.08 -7.35 -2.29
CA GLU A 46 20.83 -8.38 -3.31
C GLU A 46 21.21 -9.79 -2.84
N LYS A 47 22.30 -9.93 -2.08
CA LYS A 47 22.68 -11.21 -1.46
C LYS A 47 21.62 -11.69 -0.46
N ILE A 48 21.11 -10.79 0.40
CA ILE A 48 20.08 -11.13 1.39
C ILE A 48 18.77 -11.51 0.68
N LYS A 49 18.31 -10.71 -0.30
CA LYS A 49 17.11 -11.00 -1.10
C LYS A 49 17.22 -12.37 -1.78
N SER A 50 18.36 -12.66 -2.41
CA SER A 50 18.62 -13.94 -3.04
C SER A 50 18.59 -15.10 -2.05
N ALA A 51 19.17 -14.94 -0.86
CA ALA A 51 19.17 -15.96 0.18
C ALA A 51 17.76 -16.20 0.75
N ILE A 52 16.97 -15.14 0.95
CA ILE A 52 15.56 -15.24 1.38
C ILE A 52 14.76 -16.00 0.33
N ASN A 53 14.83 -15.60 -0.95
CA ASN A 53 14.06 -16.25 -2.01
C ASN A 53 14.47 -17.72 -2.17
N LYS A 54 15.78 -18.02 -2.17
CA LYS A 54 16.25 -19.41 -2.23
C LYS A 54 15.71 -20.29 -1.10
N LYS A 55 15.55 -19.74 0.11
CA LYS A 55 15.11 -20.51 1.29
C LYS A 55 13.59 -20.59 1.41
N TYR A 56 12.88 -19.51 1.08
CA TYR A 56 11.47 -19.37 1.41
C TYR A 56 10.54 -19.32 0.21
N LEU A 57 11.00 -18.97 -1.00
CA LEU A 57 10.14 -18.93 -2.19
C LEU A 57 10.20 -20.27 -2.92
N ASP A 58 9.04 -20.89 -3.06
CA ASP A 58 8.82 -21.93 -4.07
C ASP A 58 8.53 -21.25 -5.41
N TYR A 59 9.46 -21.39 -6.37
CA TYR A 59 9.37 -20.78 -7.69
C TYR A 59 8.28 -21.42 -8.58
N GLU A 60 7.92 -22.68 -8.32
CA GLU A 60 6.87 -23.37 -9.07
C GLU A 60 5.48 -22.96 -8.60
N THR A 61 5.28 -22.79 -7.28
CA THR A 61 3.95 -22.47 -6.73
C THR A 61 3.76 -20.98 -6.45
N GLY A 62 4.85 -20.19 -6.36
CA GLY A 62 4.81 -18.80 -5.93
C GLY A 62 4.43 -18.64 -4.46
N ILE A 63 4.66 -19.66 -3.63
CA ILE A 63 4.35 -19.62 -2.20
C ILE A 63 5.62 -19.27 -1.43
N TYR A 64 5.52 -18.32 -0.50
CA TYR A 64 6.55 -18.07 0.50
C TYR A 64 6.27 -18.89 1.76
N GLY A 65 7.27 -19.61 2.26
CA GLY A 65 7.18 -20.36 3.50
C GLY A 65 6.04 -21.39 3.49
N SER A 66 5.11 -21.25 4.43
CA SER A 66 3.91 -22.08 4.53
C SER A 66 2.67 -21.44 3.90
N GLY A 67 2.83 -20.33 3.17
CA GLY A 67 1.72 -19.61 2.54
C GLY A 67 0.85 -18.84 3.53
N LEU A 68 1.42 -18.43 4.66
CA LEU A 68 0.71 -17.60 5.64
C LEU A 68 0.55 -16.17 5.13
N GLN A 69 -0.47 -15.45 5.63
CA GLN A 69 -0.72 -14.06 5.23
C GLN A 69 0.52 -13.17 5.41
N THR A 70 1.19 -13.27 6.56
CA THR A 70 2.42 -12.50 6.84
C THR A 70 3.56 -12.87 5.88
N GLU A 71 3.74 -14.14 5.53
CA GLU A 71 4.83 -14.57 4.66
C GLU A 71 4.66 -14.02 3.24
N LEU A 72 3.45 -14.11 2.69
CA LEU A 72 3.15 -13.63 1.36
C LEU A 72 3.12 -12.10 1.30
N SER A 73 2.52 -11.43 2.30
CA SER A 73 2.40 -9.97 2.31
C SER A 73 3.74 -9.27 2.52
N VAL A 74 4.60 -9.80 3.39
CA VAL A 74 5.96 -9.26 3.62
C VAL A 74 6.79 -9.35 2.34
N ALA A 75 6.74 -10.48 1.63
CA ALA A 75 7.44 -10.63 0.36
C ALA A 75 7.02 -9.59 -0.68
N LEU A 76 5.71 -9.40 -0.85
CA LEU A 76 5.13 -8.46 -1.82
C LEU A 76 5.42 -7.01 -1.46
N HIS A 77 5.16 -6.62 -0.21
CA HIS A 77 5.30 -5.23 0.24
C HIS A 77 6.75 -4.76 0.19
N TRP A 78 7.70 -5.63 0.54
CA TRP A 78 9.12 -5.30 0.57
C TRP A 78 9.85 -5.61 -0.73
N ASN A 79 9.15 -5.89 -1.83
CA ASN A 79 9.73 -6.14 -3.15
C ASN A 79 10.76 -7.29 -3.18
N LEU A 80 10.57 -8.32 -2.35
CA LEU A 80 11.37 -9.53 -2.37
C LEU A 80 11.02 -10.44 -3.56
N VAL A 81 9.75 -10.42 -3.99
CA VAL A 81 9.25 -11.26 -5.07
C VAL A 81 9.93 -10.90 -6.40
N PRO A 82 10.43 -11.89 -7.18
CA PRO A 82 10.80 -11.67 -8.57
C PRO A 82 9.62 -11.16 -9.39
N GLU A 83 9.83 -10.20 -10.29
CA GLU A 83 8.74 -9.49 -10.96
C GLU A 83 7.81 -10.42 -11.75
N GLU A 84 8.38 -11.44 -12.38
CA GLU A 84 7.66 -12.48 -13.13
C GLU A 84 6.74 -13.35 -12.25
N LEU A 85 6.98 -13.41 -10.94
CA LEU A 85 6.16 -14.14 -9.97
C LEU A 85 5.24 -13.22 -9.16
N ARG A 86 5.36 -11.90 -9.27
CA ARG A 86 4.61 -10.93 -8.43
C ARG A 86 3.10 -11.18 -8.47
N SER A 87 2.51 -11.29 -9.66
CA SER A 87 1.06 -11.57 -9.78
C SER A 87 0.69 -12.90 -9.13
N LYS A 88 1.50 -13.94 -9.34
CA LYS A 88 1.23 -15.27 -8.76
C LYS A 88 1.28 -15.27 -7.23
N VAL A 89 2.25 -14.59 -6.63
CA VAL A 89 2.34 -14.43 -5.17
C VAL A 89 1.17 -13.58 -4.65
N ALA A 90 0.76 -12.54 -5.37
CA ALA A 90 -0.41 -11.73 -5.02
C ALA A 90 -1.71 -12.55 -5.05
N ASP A 91 -1.90 -13.38 -6.08
CA ASP A 91 -3.04 -14.31 -6.18
C ASP A 91 -3.02 -15.32 -5.03
N ASN A 92 -1.85 -15.82 -4.63
CA ASN A 92 -1.70 -16.69 -3.46
C ASN A 92 -2.10 -15.97 -2.16
N LEU A 93 -1.68 -14.71 -1.97
CA LEU A 93 -2.07 -13.92 -0.80
C LEU A 93 -3.59 -13.70 -0.76
N ALA A 94 -4.18 -13.32 -1.88
CA ALA A 94 -5.62 -13.11 -1.98
C ALA A 94 -6.41 -14.39 -1.65
N ARG A 95 -6.04 -15.53 -2.25
CA ARG A 95 -6.64 -16.84 -1.94
C ARG A 95 -6.49 -17.19 -0.47
N ARG A 96 -5.32 -16.94 0.14
CA ARG A 96 -5.12 -17.22 1.56
C ARG A 96 -6.04 -16.37 2.45
N VAL A 97 -6.19 -15.09 2.14
CA VAL A 97 -7.10 -14.19 2.87
C VAL A 97 -8.56 -14.62 2.71
N GLU A 98 -8.98 -15.03 1.51
CA GLU A 98 -10.32 -15.56 1.28
C GLU A 98 -10.58 -16.86 2.06
N GLN A 99 -9.59 -17.76 2.13
CA GLN A 99 -9.66 -18.98 2.96
C GLN A 99 -9.75 -18.69 4.46
N ASP A 100 -9.20 -17.57 4.91
CA ASP A 100 -9.38 -17.05 6.27
C ASP A 100 -10.68 -16.23 6.42
N ASN A 101 -11.67 -16.41 5.55
CA ASN A 101 -12.94 -15.69 5.54
C ASN A 101 -12.77 -14.16 5.49
N LYS A 102 -11.70 -13.69 4.85
CA LYS A 102 -11.33 -12.27 4.75
C LYS A 102 -11.02 -11.63 6.11
N HIS A 103 -10.65 -12.44 7.10
CA HIS A 103 -10.12 -11.96 8.37
C HIS A 103 -8.60 -11.86 8.34
N ILE A 104 -8.10 -10.95 9.15
CA ILE A 104 -6.67 -10.79 9.34
C ILE A 104 -6.12 -11.93 10.21
N ASP A 105 -5.04 -12.57 9.78
CA ASP A 105 -4.32 -13.57 10.57
C ASP A 105 -2.82 -13.26 10.56
N VAL A 106 -2.50 -12.10 11.11
CA VAL A 106 -1.13 -11.60 11.18
C VAL A 106 -0.86 -10.95 12.52
N GLY A 107 0.42 -10.89 12.88
CA GLY A 107 0.92 -10.09 13.99
C GLY A 107 1.34 -8.70 13.55
N LEU A 108 2.14 -8.03 14.39
CA LEU A 108 2.67 -6.68 14.12
C LEU A 108 3.22 -6.51 12.69
N LEU A 109 4.19 -7.36 12.32
CA LEU A 109 4.94 -7.21 11.07
C LEU A 109 4.08 -7.51 9.84
N GLY A 110 3.12 -8.43 9.94
CA GLY A 110 2.17 -8.67 8.85
C GLY A 110 1.12 -7.55 8.75
N THR A 111 0.74 -6.92 9.86
CA THR A 111 -0.21 -5.80 9.84
C THR A 111 0.37 -4.60 9.10
N LYS A 112 1.68 -4.38 9.23
CA LYS A 112 2.40 -3.38 8.43
C LYS A 112 2.23 -3.57 6.92
N THR A 113 2.08 -4.82 6.46
CA THR A 113 2.26 -5.18 5.06
C THR A 113 0.98 -5.60 4.36
N ILE A 114 0.05 -6.30 5.03
CA ILE A 114 -1.05 -7.02 4.37
C ILE A 114 -1.97 -6.14 3.52
N LEU A 115 -2.47 -5.02 4.04
CA LEU A 115 -3.41 -4.17 3.32
C LEU A 115 -2.75 -3.49 2.11
N ASN A 116 -1.50 -3.03 2.28
CA ASN A 116 -0.70 -2.44 1.22
C ASN A 116 -0.34 -3.50 0.15
N ALA A 117 0.11 -4.68 0.56
CA ALA A 117 0.43 -5.79 -0.35
C ALA A 117 -0.77 -6.20 -1.21
N LEU A 118 -1.97 -6.29 -0.64
CA LEU A 118 -3.18 -6.54 -1.41
C LEU A 118 -3.49 -5.38 -2.37
N SER A 119 -3.51 -4.15 -1.86
CA SER A 119 -3.95 -2.98 -2.65
C SER A 119 -3.02 -2.65 -3.81
N GLU A 120 -1.71 -2.74 -3.59
CA GLU A 120 -0.68 -2.43 -4.58
C GLU A 120 -0.52 -3.53 -5.63
N ASN A 121 -1.15 -4.70 -5.43
CA ASN A 121 -1.05 -5.84 -6.34
C ASN A 121 -2.42 -6.27 -6.90
N GLY A 122 -3.36 -5.32 -7.07
CA GLY A 122 -4.63 -5.56 -7.78
C GLY A 122 -5.79 -6.06 -6.91
N TYR A 123 -5.59 -6.21 -5.59
CA TYR A 123 -6.58 -6.73 -4.64
C TYR A 123 -7.09 -5.66 -3.66
N ALA A 124 -7.18 -4.40 -4.09
CA ALA A 124 -7.63 -3.30 -3.23
C ALA A 124 -9.06 -3.49 -2.68
N GLN A 125 -9.96 -4.14 -3.43
CA GLN A 125 -11.29 -4.50 -2.93
C GLN A 125 -11.21 -5.47 -1.75
N LEU A 126 -10.36 -6.50 -1.85
CA LEU A 126 -10.17 -7.48 -0.78
C LEU A 126 -9.49 -6.84 0.43
N ALA A 127 -8.52 -5.94 0.21
CA ALA A 127 -7.91 -5.16 1.29
C ALA A 127 -8.95 -4.34 2.07
N TYR A 128 -9.87 -3.69 1.36
CA TYR A 128 -10.98 -2.95 1.99
C TYR A 128 -11.92 -3.87 2.76
N GLU A 129 -12.26 -5.04 2.22
CA GLU A 129 -13.10 -6.02 2.91
C GLU A 129 -12.44 -6.52 4.20
N VAL A 130 -11.13 -6.78 4.20
CA VAL A 130 -10.39 -7.11 5.43
C VAL A 130 -10.40 -5.95 6.44
N ALA A 131 -10.13 -4.74 5.97
CA ALA A 131 -10.06 -3.55 6.85
C ALA A 131 -11.43 -3.18 7.45
N SER A 132 -12.53 -3.51 6.78
CA SER A 132 -13.90 -3.19 7.20
C SER A 132 -14.64 -4.34 7.88
N GLN A 133 -13.96 -5.45 8.20
CA GLN A 133 -14.54 -6.52 9.01
C GLN A 133 -14.93 -6.00 10.40
N GLU A 134 -16.08 -6.45 10.89
CA GLU A 134 -16.58 -6.14 12.25
C GLU A 134 -16.55 -7.36 13.18
N THR A 135 -16.28 -8.56 12.66
CA THR A 135 -16.18 -9.80 13.46
C THR A 135 -14.72 -10.15 13.78
N PHE A 136 -14.51 -10.95 14.83
CA PHE A 136 -13.17 -11.32 15.27
C PHE A 136 -12.46 -12.24 14.26
N PRO A 137 -11.15 -12.04 13.99
CA PRO A 137 -10.30 -10.90 14.36
C PRO A 137 -10.42 -9.75 13.35
N SER A 138 -10.51 -8.50 13.83
CA SER A 138 -10.50 -7.29 12.99
C SER A 138 -10.35 -6.01 13.82
N TRP A 139 -10.03 -4.89 13.16
CA TRP A 139 -10.14 -3.57 13.80
C TRP A 139 -11.60 -3.23 14.15
N GLY A 140 -12.55 -3.58 13.28
CA GLY A 140 -13.98 -3.34 13.55
C GLY A 140 -14.47 -4.13 14.76
N TRP A 141 -13.94 -5.33 15.01
CA TRP A 141 -14.23 -6.09 16.24
C TRP A 141 -13.90 -5.31 17.51
N TRP A 142 -12.78 -4.59 17.54
CA TRP A 142 -12.47 -3.69 18.65
C TRP A 142 -13.51 -2.57 18.76
N ILE A 143 -13.85 -1.93 17.63
CA ILE A 143 -14.77 -0.78 17.59
C ILE A 143 -16.17 -1.18 18.08
N VAL A 144 -16.75 -2.28 17.56
CA VAL A 144 -18.10 -2.73 17.95
C VAL A 144 -18.18 -3.18 19.41
N ASN A 145 -17.03 -3.49 20.03
CA ASN A 145 -16.92 -3.78 21.46
C ASN A 145 -16.47 -2.57 22.31
N GLY A 146 -16.55 -1.36 21.76
CA GLY A 146 -16.37 -0.11 22.52
C GLY A 146 -14.95 0.43 22.59
N ALA A 147 -14.01 -0.10 21.81
CA ALA A 147 -12.66 0.46 21.74
C ALA A 147 -12.67 1.86 21.12
N THR A 148 -11.99 2.80 21.79
CA THR A 148 -11.75 4.17 21.29
C THR A 148 -10.29 4.41 20.89
N THR A 149 -9.44 3.39 21.09
CA THR A 149 -8.00 3.35 20.79
C THR A 149 -7.64 1.97 20.22
N PHE A 150 -6.46 1.83 19.62
CA PHE A 150 -5.97 0.52 19.19
C PHE A 150 -5.51 -0.32 20.39
N TYR A 151 -5.76 -1.63 20.34
CA TYR A 151 -5.34 -2.56 21.40
C TYR A 151 -4.02 -3.25 21.04
N GLU A 152 -3.34 -3.83 22.04
CA GLU A 152 -2.07 -4.53 21.89
C GLU A 152 -2.24 -5.99 21.42
N ASN A 153 -3.45 -6.55 21.55
CA ASN A 153 -3.79 -7.90 21.13
C ASN A 153 -5.18 -7.97 20.50
N TRP A 154 -5.40 -8.96 19.63
CA TRP A 154 -6.65 -9.10 18.89
C TRP A 154 -7.81 -9.59 19.77
N PRO A 155 -7.67 -10.64 20.60
CA PRO A 155 -8.74 -11.07 21.50
C PRO A 155 -8.95 -10.06 22.63
N LEU A 156 -10.20 -9.84 23.01
CA LEU A 156 -10.56 -8.90 24.08
C LEU A 156 -10.19 -9.44 25.48
N ASP A 157 -10.07 -10.75 25.61
CA ASP A 157 -9.80 -11.51 26.83
C ASP A 157 -8.39 -12.12 26.84
N ALA A 158 -7.45 -11.53 26.09
CA ALA A 158 -6.06 -11.98 26.06
C ALA A 158 -5.43 -12.03 27.47
N GLY A 159 -4.64 -13.08 27.74
CA GLY A 159 -3.97 -13.26 29.04
C GLY A 159 -2.65 -12.49 29.19
N SER A 160 -2.10 -11.93 28.12
CA SER A 160 -0.89 -11.12 28.06
C SER A 160 -0.98 -10.10 26.93
N ASP A 161 -0.09 -9.10 26.95
CA ASP A 161 -0.04 -8.03 25.93
C ASP A 161 -1.40 -7.31 25.83
N ILE A 162 -1.88 -6.82 26.98
CA ILE A 162 -3.28 -6.41 27.21
C ILE A 162 -3.49 -4.89 27.22
N SER A 163 -2.52 -4.08 26.77
CA SER A 163 -2.72 -2.64 26.70
C SER A 163 -3.87 -2.33 25.74
N LEU A 164 -4.85 -1.54 26.23
CA LEU A 164 -5.97 -1.06 25.42
C LEU A 164 -5.64 0.23 24.67
N ASN A 165 -4.38 0.68 24.67
CA ASN A 165 -3.92 1.86 23.95
C ASN A 165 -2.51 1.63 23.41
N HIS A 166 -2.40 0.87 22.32
CA HIS A 166 -1.15 0.46 21.71
C HIS A 166 -1.18 0.64 20.18
N ILE A 167 -0.37 1.55 19.66
CA ILE A 167 -0.43 2.05 18.27
C ILE A 167 0.04 1.06 17.20
N MET A 168 0.61 -0.08 17.59
CA MET A 168 1.35 -0.97 16.71
C MET A 168 0.52 -1.57 15.55
N PHE A 169 -0.80 -1.65 15.69
CA PHE A 169 -1.73 -2.06 14.64
C PHE A 169 -2.35 -0.87 13.85
N GLY A 170 -1.80 0.33 14.01
CA GLY A 170 -2.30 1.57 13.42
C GLY A 170 -1.93 1.82 11.95
N GLU A 171 -1.21 0.90 11.28
CA GLU A 171 -0.85 1.05 9.85
C GLU A 171 -2.10 1.22 8.95
N VAL A 172 -3.26 0.70 9.38
CA VAL A 172 -4.54 0.90 8.66
C VAL A 172 -4.84 2.39 8.40
N ASN A 173 -4.41 3.29 9.29
CA ASN A 173 -4.56 4.72 9.10
C ASN A 173 -3.77 5.22 7.90
N ALA A 174 -2.49 4.83 7.78
CA ALA A 174 -1.66 5.19 6.63
C ALA A 174 -2.19 4.53 5.34
N TRP A 175 -2.76 3.33 5.45
CA TRP A 175 -3.38 2.64 4.32
C TRP A 175 -4.58 3.41 3.75
N TYR A 176 -5.41 4.10 4.55
CA TYR A 176 -6.50 4.92 3.99
C TYR A 176 -5.98 5.99 3.02
N TYR A 177 -4.93 6.71 3.40
CA TYR A 177 -4.30 7.72 2.54
C TYR A 177 -3.70 7.11 1.28
N LYS A 178 -2.94 6.03 1.43
CA LYS A 178 -2.23 5.37 0.32
C LYS A 178 -3.17 4.63 -0.62
N ALA A 179 -4.14 3.89 -0.11
CA ALA A 179 -5.00 3.04 -0.94
C ALA A 179 -6.26 3.76 -1.40
N LEU A 180 -7.11 4.22 -0.49
CA LEU A 180 -8.38 4.85 -0.84
C LEU A 180 -8.16 6.25 -1.43
N GLY A 181 -7.27 7.03 -0.80
CA GLY A 181 -6.84 8.34 -1.29
C GLY A 181 -5.77 8.25 -2.37
N GLY A 182 -5.04 7.15 -2.49
CA GLY A 182 -4.00 7.04 -3.51
C GLY A 182 -2.78 7.94 -3.28
N ILE A 183 -2.60 8.58 -2.13
CA ILE A 183 -1.54 9.57 -1.92
C ILE A 183 -0.26 8.84 -1.50
N PHE A 184 0.73 8.82 -2.39
CA PHE A 184 2.06 8.26 -2.14
C PHE A 184 3.14 9.33 -2.31
N PRO A 185 4.21 9.28 -1.50
CA PRO A 185 5.42 10.03 -1.81
C PRO A 185 6.07 9.49 -3.08
N ASP A 186 6.71 10.37 -3.86
CA ASP A 186 7.63 9.99 -4.92
C ASP A 186 9.05 9.83 -4.34
N GLU A 187 9.66 8.66 -4.53
CA GLU A 187 11.02 8.39 -4.03
C GLU A 187 12.06 9.25 -4.76
N ASP A 188 11.88 9.51 -6.05
CA ASP A 188 12.81 10.31 -6.85
C ASP A 188 12.68 11.82 -6.57
N GLN A 189 11.55 12.23 -5.99
CA GLN A 189 11.23 13.62 -5.65
C GLN A 189 10.61 13.71 -4.25
N PRO A 190 11.42 13.48 -3.19
CA PRO A 190 10.93 13.31 -1.82
C PRO A 190 10.28 14.58 -1.25
N GLY A 191 9.58 14.40 -0.13
CA GLY A 191 8.88 15.49 0.57
C GLY A 191 7.64 15.97 -0.17
N PHE A 192 7.07 15.14 -1.06
CA PHE A 192 5.95 15.48 -1.94
C PHE A 192 6.26 16.60 -2.94
N LYS A 193 7.53 16.75 -3.34
CA LYS A 193 7.88 17.63 -4.47
C LYS A 193 7.17 17.16 -5.73
N ASN A 194 7.09 15.85 -5.91
CA ASN A 194 6.09 15.20 -6.73
C ASN A 194 5.25 14.25 -5.86
N THR A 195 3.94 14.22 -6.07
CA THR A 195 3.02 13.29 -5.42
C THR A 195 2.63 12.19 -6.40
N VAL A 196 2.75 10.93 -6.01
CA VAL A 196 2.20 9.81 -6.79
C VAL A 196 0.75 9.60 -6.34
N LEU A 197 -0.20 9.74 -7.26
CA LEU A 197 -1.64 9.55 -7.02
C LEU A 197 -2.13 8.26 -7.67
N LYS A 198 -2.58 7.29 -6.86
CA LYS A 198 -3.08 5.96 -7.29
C LYS A 198 -4.33 5.55 -6.49
N PRO A 199 -5.45 6.28 -6.60
CA PRO A 199 -6.63 6.02 -5.78
C PRO A 199 -7.30 4.69 -6.12
N ASN A 200 -7.84 4.00 -5.12
CA ASN A 200 -8.63 2.78 -5.29
C ASN A 200 -10.11 3.04 -5.03
N PHE A 201 -10.92 2.97 -6.08
CA PHE A 201 -12.38 3.19 -6.03
C PHE A 201 -13.14 1.92 -5.63
N VAL A 202 -12.95 1.46 -4.40
CA VAL A 202 -13.57 0.23 -3.87
C VAL A 202 -15.11 0.30 -3.85
N LYS A 203 -15.75 -0.86 -3.94
CA LYS A 203 -17.19 -1.03 -3.74
C LYS A 203 -17.50 -1.00 -2.24
N GLY A 204 -18.71 -0.57 -1.87
CA GLY A 204 -19.15 -0.41 -0.48
C GLY A 204 -19.03 1.03 0.04
N LEU A 205 -18.07 1.79 -0.49
CA LEU A 205 -17.98 3.24 -0.24
C LEU A 205 -18.60 4.02 -1.40
N THR A 206 -19.44 5.02 -1.11
CA THR A 206 -19.99 5.92 -2.14
C THR A 206 -19.07 7.10 -2.44
N HIS A 207 -18.20 7.45 -1.49
CA HIS A 207 -17.21 8.50 -1.59
C HIS A 207 -16.08 8.26 -0.59
N PHE A 208 -14.95 8.92 -0.80
CA PHE A 208 -13.83 8.99 0.14
C PHE A 208 -13.06 10.30 -0.10
N GLU A 209 -12.52 10.89 0.96
CA GLU A 209 -11.69 12.09 0.88
C GLU A 209 -10.48 11.96 1.81
N ALA A 210 -9.31 12.32 1.30
CA ALA A 210 -8.10 12.48 2.09
C ALA A 210 -7.42 13.82 1.76
N SER A 211 -6.92 14.46 2.81
CA SER A 211 -6.16 15.71 2.76
C SER A 211 -4.82 15.50 3.47
N HIS A 212 -3.71 15.87 2.83
CA HIS A 212 -2.38 15.79 3.42
C HIS A 212 -1.66 17.13 3.32
N GLU A 213 -1.28 17.69 4.47
CA GLU A 213 -0.48 18.90 4.54
C GLU A 213 1.00 18.56 4.31
N SER A 214 1.47 18.86 3.10
CA SER A 214 2.88 18.69 2.71
C SER A 214 3.67 20.00 2.94
N PRO A 215 5.01 19.97 2.87
CA PRO A 215 5.83 21.19 2.89
C PRO A 215 5.49 22.20 1.77
N TYR A 216 4.80 21.79 0.72
CA TYR A 216 4.40 22.65 -0.40
C TYR A 216 2.97 23.20 -0.25
N GLY A 217 2.20 22.69 0.72
CA GLY A 217 0.79 22.99 0.92
C GLY A 217 -0.08 21.73 0.88
N ASN A 218 -1.40 21.95 0.83
CA ASN A 218 -2.37 20.87 0.94
C ASN A 218 -2.51 20.06 -0.35
N ILE A 219 -2.44 18.73 -0.21
CA ILE A 219 -2.75 17.75 -1.26
C ILE A 219 -4.14 17.19 -0.94
N ILE A 220 -5.06 17.26 -1.90
CA ILE A 220 -6.41 16.69 -1.77
C ILE A 220 -6.57 15.58 -2.78
N SER A 221 -7.14 14.46 -2.33
CA SER A 221 -7.61 13.35 -3.15
C SER A 221 -8.99 12.95 -2.67
N SER A 222 -10.01 13.28 -3.46
CA SER A 222 -11.42 13.06 -3.10
C SER A 222 -12.16 12.44 -4.25
N TRP A 223 -12.86 11.33 -4.04
CA TRP A 223 -13.68 10.71 -5.08
C TRP A 223 -15.09 10.43 -4.61
N ARG A 224 -16.03 10.44 -5.56
CA ARG A 224 -17.43 10.12 -5.38
C ARG A 224 -17.95 9.31 -6.56
N ARG A 225 -18.76 8.30 -6.26
CA ARG A 225 -19.42 7.49 -7.29
C ARG A 225 -20.77 8.08 -7.66
N LYS A 226 -20.97 8.33 -8.96
CA LYS A 226 -22.25 8.72 -9.56
C LYS A 226 -22.62 7.71 -10.65
N GLY A 227 -23.43 6.72 -10.26
CA GLY A 227 -23.80 5.61 -11.13
C GLY A 227 -22.57 4.81 -11.58
N LYS A 228 -22.29 4.82 -12.89
CA LYS A 228 -21.12 4.16 -13.49
C LYS A 228 -19.88 5.05 -13.59
N THR A 229 -19.98 6.31 -13.17
CA THR A 229 -18.89 7.29 -13.24
C THR A 229 -18.30 7.49 -11.85
N ILE A 230 -16.98 7.62 -11.76
CA ILE A 230 -16.30 8.20 -10.61
C ILE A 230 -15.96 9.65 -10.92
N GLU A 231 -16.41 10.56 -10.06
CA GLU A 231 -15.91 11.93 -10.01
C GLU A 231 -14.72 11.94 -9.04
N TYR A 232 -13.59 12.49 -9.47
CA TYR A 232 -12.35 12.50 -8.72
C TYR A 232 -11.73 13.89 -8.73
N GLU A 233 -11.68 14.51 -7.55
CA GLU A 233 -11.13 15.82 -7.30
C GLU A 233 -9.72 15.71 -6.74
N VAL A 234 -8.81 16.49 -7.32
CA VAL A 234 -7.40 16.51 -6.95
C VAL A 234 -6.94 17.94 -6.75
N THR A 235 -6.21 18.19 -5.66
CA THR A 235 -5.46 19.43 -5.47
C THR A 235 -3.97 19.11 -5.40
N VAL A 236 -3.19 19.78 -6.26
CA VAL A 236 -1.73 19.74 -6.28
C VAL A 236 -1.22 21.11 -5.83
N PRO A 237 -0.47 21.21 -4.71
CA PRO A 237 -0.05 22.49 -4.17
C PRO A 237 0.97 23.21 -5.07
N ALA A 238 1.08 24.53 -4.89
CA ALA A 238 2.04 25.35 -5.62
C ALA A 238 3.48 24.83 -5.45
N ASN A 239 4.32 25.04 -6.47
CA ASN A 239 5.72 24.58 -6.46
C ASN A 239 5.89 23.05 -6.30
N SER A 240 4.85 22.26 -6.59
CA SER A 240 4.89 20.79 -6.64
C SER A 240 4.20 20.27 -7.91
N THR A 241 4.33 18.97 -8.18
CA THR A 241 3.62 18.27 -9.26
C THR A 241 2.97 16.99 -8.73
N ALA A 242 2.16 16.34 -9.57
CA ALA A 242 1.69 14.98 -9.29
C ALA A 242 1.80 14.07 -10.52
N THR A 243 2.11 12.80 -10.28
CA THR A 243 1.94 11.70 -11.25
C THR A 243 0.68 10.93 -10.88
N LEU A 244 -0.37 11.07 -11.69
CA LEU A 244 -1.67 10.48 -11.45
C LEU A 244 -1.89 9.25 -12.35
N TYR A 245 -2.23 8.12 -11.72
CA TYR A 245 -2.60 6.88 -12.37
C TYR A 245 -4.10 6.67 -12.21
N LEU A 246 -4.81 6.52 -13.33
CA LEU A 246 -6.24 6.27 -13.34
C LEU A 246 -6.59 5.09 -14.24
N ASN A 247 -7.43 4.21 -13.74
CA ASN A 247 -8.00 3.12 -14.54
C ASN A 247 -9.42 3.50 -15.00
N GLY A 248 -9.66 3.44 -16.30
CA GLY A 248 -10.95 3.80 -16.88
C GLY A 248 -10.98 3.68 -18.41
N LYS A 249 -12.17 3.43 -18.96
CA LYS A 249 -12.40 3.41 -20.41
C LYS A 249 -12.39 4.82 -20.99
N SER A 250 -12.86 5.81 -20.23
CA SER A 250 -12.85 7.21 -20.64
C SER A 250 -12.59 8.11 -19.43
N ILE A 251 -11.66 9.04 -19.59
CA ILE A 251 -11.31 10.05 -18.59
C ILE A 251 -11.48 11.42 -19.22
N ARG A 252 -12.13 12.32 -18.48
CA ARG A 252 -12.31 13.74 -18.85
C ARG A 252 -11.97 14.61 -17.66
N GLU A 253 -11.46 15.81 -17.91
CA GLU A 253 -11.28 16.83 -16.89
C GLU A 253 -12.27 17.97 -17.15
N ASN A 254 -13.06 18.35 -16.14
CA ASN A 254 -14.12 19.35 -16.28
C ASN A 254 -15.04 19.10 -17.50
N ASN A 255 -15.42 17.83 -17.72
CA ASN A 255 -16.20 17.33 -18.85
C ASN A 255 -15.57 17.50 -20.25
N LYS A 256 -14.30 17.95 -20.33
CA LYS A 256 -13.55 18.15 -21.58
C LYS A 256 -12.46 17.07 -21.75
N PRO A 257 -11.98 16.84 -22.99
CA PRO A 257 -10.79 16.03 -23.22
C PRO A 257 -9.58 16.57 -22.46
N LEU A 258 -8.69 15.69 -22.00
CA LEU A 258 -7.54 16.03 -21.14
C LEU A 258 -6.60 17.04 -21.83
N GLU A 259 -6.47 16.95 -23.15
CA GLU A 259 -5.58 17.78 -23.99
C GLU A 259 -6.00 19.25 -24.02
N LYS A 260 -7.21 19.59 -23.56
CA LYS A 260 -7.67 20.98 -23.46
C LYS A 260 -7.12 21.71 -22.25
N ASN A 261 -6.53 21.02 -21.29
CA ASN A 261 -5.94 21.61 -20.11
C ASN A 261 -4.40 21.55 -20.19
N PRO A 262 -3.69 22.68 -20.42
CA PRO A 262 -2.24 22.70 -20.57
C PRO A 262 -1.47 22.40 -19.27
N LEU A 263 -2.17 22.25 -18.14
CA LEU A 263 -1.60 21.82 -16.87
C LEU A 263 -1.62 20.29 -16.70
N ILE A 264 -2.13 19.56 -17.69
CA ILE A 264 -2.18 18.10 -17.74
C ILE A 264 -1.33 17.64 -18.92
N GLU A 265 -0.37 16.77 -18.65
CA GLU A 265 0.44 16.10 -19.67
C GLU A 265 0.14 14.60 -19.62
N LEU A 266 -0.16 14.01 -20.78
CA LEU A 266 -0.43 12.58 -20.90
C LEU A 266 0.88 11.84 -21.21
N ASN A 267 1.42 11.11 -20.21
CA ASN A 267 2.70 10.42 -20.35
C ASN A 267 2.56 9.05 -21.02
N LYS A 268 1.49 8.31 -20.72
CA LYS A 268 1.22 6.98 -21.29
C LYS A 268 -0.25 6.63 -21.16
N SER A 269 -0.81 6.02 -22.19
CA SER A 269 -2.13 5.37 -22.15
C SER A 269 -1.97 3.94 -22.64
N ASP A 270 -1.89 2.98 -21.72
CA ASP A 270 -2.14 1.58 -22.05
C ASP A 270 -3.67 1.36 -22.06
N PRO A 271 -4.23 0.36 -22.76
CA PRO A 271 -5.67 0.13 -22.77
C PRO A 271 -6.23 0.00 -21.34
N GLY A 272 -6.96 1.02 -20.89
CA GLY A 272 -7.59 1.08 -19.58
C GLY A 272 -6.78 1.72 -18.45
N MET A 273 -5.48 2.01 -18.62
CA MET A 273 -4.64 2.73 -17.62
C MET A 273 -4.07 4.02 -18.21
N HIS A 274 -4.34 5.13 -17.55
CA HIS A 274 -3.90 6.48 -17.94
C HIS A 274 -2.91 7.02 -16.92
N ILE A 275 -1.75 7.45 -17.39
CA ILE A 275 -0.71 8.08 -16.57
C ILE A 275 -0.60 9.55 -16.96
N LEU A 276 -1.00 10.42 -16.04
CA LEU A 276 -1.04 11.87 -16.21
C LEU A 276 0.03 12.52 -15.34
N ARG A 277 0.72 13.52 -15.88
CA ARG A 277 1.49 14.47 -15.08
C ARG A 277 0.68 15.75 -14.90
N LEU A 278 0.50 16.14 -13.64
CA LEU A 278 -0.25 17.32 -13.24
C LEU A 278 0.71 18.38 -12.70
N LYS A 279 0.51 19.62 -13.12
CA LYS A 279 1.13 20.78 -12.48
C LYS A 279 0.34 21.17 -11.22
N ALA A 280 0.79 22.20 -10.52
CA ALA A 280 0.02 22.78 -9.42
C ALA A 280 -1.34 23.29 -9.91
N GLY A 281 -2.39 23.01 -9.14
CA GLY A 281 -3.76 23.36 -9.50
C GLY A 281 -4.80 22.44 -8.87
N SER A 282 -6.06 22.71 -9.20
CA SER A 282 -7.21 21.90 -8.79
C SER A 282 -7.86 21.31 -10.04
N TYR A 283 -8.17 20.01 -9.98
CA TYR A 283 -8.64 19.22 -11.11
C TYR A 283 -9.91 18.46 -10.72
N SER A 284 -10.83 18.31 -11.67
CA SER A 284 -12.02 17.47 -11.51
C SER A 284 -12.12 16.48 -12.66
N PHE A 285 -11.82 15.21 -12.37
CA PHE A 285 -11.85 14.12 -13.33
C PHE A 285 -13.19 13.39 -13.29
N SER A 286 -13.69 12.99 -14.46
CA SER A 286 -14.79 12.05 -14.62
C SER A 286 -14.28 10.78 -15.29
N ILE A 287 -14.43 9.65 -14.61
CA ILE A 287 -13.86 8.35 -14.99
C ILE A 287 -15.00 7.37 -15.23
N LYS A 288 -15.08 6.78 -16.43
CA LYS A 288 -16.10 5.79 -16.83
C LYS A 288 -15.50 4.42 -17.12
#